data_AF-A0A953Z6A1-F1
#
_entry.id   AF-A0A953Z6A1-F1
#
_cell.length_a   1.000
_cell.length_b   1.000
_cell.length_c   1.000
_cell.angle_alpha   90.00
_cell.angle_beta   90.00
_cell.angle_gamma   90.00
#
_symmetry.space_group_name_H-M   'P 1'
#
loop_
_entity.id
_entity.type
_entity.pdbx_description
1 polymer ?
#
loop_
_entity_poly.entity_id
_entity_poly.type
_entity_poly.pdbx_seq_one_letter_code
_entity_poly.pdbx_strand_id
1 'polypeptide(L)'
;MHRYVTTLACVCSALAGSLFITPAISAPDGPPLVVELELGGQTYRIVDGESAKVKVGTREVDAKIRVGAMRRFSAGGVSFEFPRDMAFEHDSQQAVEMWTLDGSDCAIMFQIFDLDAEPIELARTVLTEMLDSVGAGSEPRETKISLGGKSHAALASKVRVSGFDQNVVACGLNVGKRPAVLLLTEIVDPSTGSAAEMKAIRDALEATFEIVDDGR
;
A
#
# COMPACT_ATOMS: atom_id res chain seq x y z
N MET A 1 75.91 -15.75 6.79
CA MET A 1 76.85 -15.13 5.83
C MET A 1 76.03 -14.47 4.72
N HIS A 2 76.32 -13.20 4.41
CA HIS A 2 75.91 -12.41 3.23
C HIS A 2 74.41 -12.04 3.15
N ARG A 3 74.03 -10.85 3.67
CA ARG A 3 73.99 -9.53 2.99
C ARG A 3 72.97 -9.51 1.84
N TYR A 4 71.92 -8.68 1.96
CA TYR A 4 71.64 -7.56 1.04
C TYR A 4 70.71 -6.53 1.72
N VAL A 5 71.28 -5.35 1.95
CA VAL A 5 70.59 -4.05 2.08
C VAL A 5 70.23 -3.61 0.67
N THR A 6 69.04 -3.05 0.40
CA THR A 6 68.84 -1.85 -0.46
C THR A 6 67.39 -1.35 -0.34
N THR A 7 67.30 -0.06 -0.04
CA THR A 7 66.20 0.91 -0.01
C THR A 7 65.32 0.93 -1.27
N LEU A 8 64.01 1.19 -1.13
CA LEU A 8 63.32 2.16 -1.99
C LEU A 8 62.04 2.67 -1.32
N ALA A 9 62.03 3.97 -1.00
CA ALA A 9 60.84 4.70 -0.62
C ALA A 9 60.01 5.00 -1.88
N CYS A 10 58.69 4.81 -1.81
CA CYS A 10 57.76 5.39 -2.76
C CYS A 10 56.60 6.03 -1.99
N VAL A 11 56.65 7.35 -1.91
CA VAL A 11 55.55 8.20 -1.43
C VAL A 11 54.59 8.34 -2.59
N CYS A 12 53.40 7.73 -2.48
CA CYS A 12 52.26 8.05 -3.34
C CYS A 12 51.16 8.66 -2.47
N SER A 13 51.20 9.99 -2.36
CA SER A 13 50.04 10.80 -1.97
C SER A 13 49.04 10.76 -3.13
N ALA A 14 47.90 10.09 -2.95
CA ALA A 14 46.78 10.18 -3.86
C ALA A 14 45.60 10.89 -3.17
N LEU A 15 45.17 11.97 -3.83
CA LEU A 15 44.09 12.87 -3.46
C LEU A 15 42.80 12.15 -3.07
N ALA A 16 42.25 12.54 -1.91
CA ALA A 16 40.89 12.24 -1.50
C ALA A 16 39.91 13.00 -2.41
N GLY A 17 39.41 12.34 -3.46
CA GLY A 17 38.23 12.77 -4.19
C GLY A 17 36.99 12.22 -3.51
N SER A 18 36.24 13.06 -2.80
CA SER A 18 34.92 12.72 -2.29
C SER A 18 33.97 12.48 -3.47
N LEU A 19 33.75 11.21 -3.81
CA LEU A 19 32.60 10.80 -4.61
C LEU A 19 31.35 11.07 -3.77
N PHE A 20 30.67 12.18 -4.05
CA PHE A 20 29.27 12.32 -3.70
C PHE A 20 28.50 11.34 -4.59
N ILE A 21 28.20 10.16 -4.04
CA ILE A 21 27.20 9.27 -4.59
C ILE A 21 25.87 9.99 -4.37
N THR A 22 25.43 10.77 -5.35
CA THR A 22 24.02 11.18 -5.42
C THR A 22 23.21 9.91 -5.65
N PRO A 23 22.31 9.51 -4.74
CA PRO A 23 21.41 8.42 -5.02
C PRO A 23 20.60 8.78 -6.27
N ALA A 24 20.74 7.96 -7.31
CA ALA A 24 19.84 8.01 -8.45
C ALA A 24 18.47 7.61 -7.90
N ILE A 25 17.60 8.60 -7.71
CA ILE A 25 16.16 8.37 -7.54
C ILE A 25 15.75 7.68 -8.84
N SER A 26 15.50 6.37 -8.80
CA SER A 26 14.98 5.65 -9.94
C SER A 26 13.70 6.35 -10.37
N ALA A 27 13.68 6.84 -11.61
CA ALA A 27 12.46 7.39 -12.18
C ALA A 27 11.36 6.31 -12.10
N PRO A 28 10.11 6.66 -11.76
CA PRO A 28 9.03 5.70 -11.81
C PRO A 28 8.96 5.09 -13.22
N ASP A 29 8.80 3.76 -13.30
CA ASP A 29 8.61 3.06 -14.57
C ASP A 29 7.30 3.53 -15.22
N GLY A 30 7.39 4.44 -16.18
CA GLY A 30 6.25 4.97 -16.91
C GLY A 30 6.45 6.39 -17.44
N PRO A 31 5.58 6.87 -18.35
CA PRO A 31 5.58 8.27 -18.74
C PRO A 31 5.26 9.15 -17.52
N PRO A 32 5.88 10.33 -17.41
CA PRO A 32 5.67 11.20 -16.26
C PRO A 32 4.22 11.70 -16.22
N LEU A 33 3.66 11.79 -15.02
CA LEU A 33 2.30 12.28 -14.82
C LEU A 33 2.25 13.79 -15.08
N VAL A 34 1.29 14.22 -15.90
CA VAL A 34 1.02 15.65 -16.13
C VAL A 34 -0.25 16.03 -15.38
N VAL A 35 -0.14 17.02 -14.50
CA VAL A 35 -1.25 17.54 -13.70
C VAL A 35 -1.67 18.89 -14.24
N GLU A 36 -2.98 19.13 -14.28
CA GLU A 36 -3.56 20.44 -14.61
C GLU A 36 -3.88 21.20 -13.32
N LEU A 37 -3.27 22.38 -13.16
CA LEU A 37 -3.54 23.31 -12.08
C LEU A 37 -4.37 24.46 -12.62
N GLU A 38 -5.59 24.61 -12.12
CA GLU A 38 -6.41 25.80 -12.38
C GLU A 38 -6.20 26.84 -11.28
N LEU A 39 -5.75 28.03 -11.66
CA LEU A 39 -5.54 29.13 -10.73
C LEU A 39 -5.93 30.46 -11.38
N GLY A 40 -6.89 31.16 -10.77
CA GLY A 40 -7.35 32.46 -11.26
C GLY A 40 -7.91 32.43 -12.68
N GLY A 41 -8.55 31.32 -13.09
CA GLY A 41 -9.08 31.13 -14.44
C GLY A 41 -8.03 30.79 -15.52
N GLN A 42 -6.79 30.50 -15.11
CA GLN A 42 -5.74 30.01 -16.00
C GLN A 42 -5.40 28.55 -15.66
N THR A 43 -5.14 27.75 -16.69
CA THR A 43 -4.76 26.34 -16.55
C THR A 43 -3.27 26.18 -16.83
N TYR A 44 -2.55 25.57 -15.90
CA TYR A 44 -1.12 25.26 -15.99
C TYR A 44 -0.94 23.75 -16.08
N ARG A 45 -0.21 23.27 -17.09
CA ARG A 45 0.19 21.85 -17.18
C ARG A 45 1.55 21.69 -16.53
N ILE A 46 1.62 20.96 -15.42
CA ILE A 46 2.83 20.77 -14.63
C ILE A 46 3.15 19.28 -14.60
N VAL A 47 4.39 18.94 -14.95
CA VAL A 47 4.89 17.58 -14.85
C VAL A 47 5.19 17.29 -13.37
N ASP A 48 4.75 16.13 -12.87
CA ASP A 48 5.01 15.72 -11.49
C ASP A 48 6.50 15.77 -11.17
N GLY A 49 6.83 16.43 -10.06
CA GLY A 49 8.22 16.59 -9.63
C GLY A 49 8.98 17.71 -10.34
N GLU A 50 8.42 18.39 -11.34
CA GLU A 50 9.06 19.52 -12.02
C GLU A 50 8.57 20.87 -11.50
N SER A 51 9.43 21.88 -11.61
CA SER A 51 9.06 23.26 -11.30
C SER A 51 8.49 23.94 -12.53
N ALA A 52 7.39 24.68 -12.36
CA ALA A 52 6.74 25.48 -13.39
C ALA A 52 6.49 26.90 -12.88
N LYS A 53 6.51 27.88 -13.79
CA LYS A 53 6.14 29.26 -13.49
C LYS A 53 4.62 29.39 -13.47
N VAL A 54 4.07 29.87 -12.36
CA VAL A 54 2.63 30.09 -12.16
C VAL A 54 2.39 31.55 -11.81
N LYS A 55 1.38 32.17 -12.41
CA LYS A 55 1.00 33.55 -12.14
C LYS A 55 -0.03 33.59 -11.00
N VAL A 56 0.29 34.32 -9.94
CA VAL A 56 -0.59 34.58 -8.79
C VAL A 56 -0.84 36.09 -8.72
N GLY A 57 -1.99 36.52 -9.24
CA GLY A 57 -2.29 37.93 -9.42
C GLY A 57 -1.35 38.58 -10.44
N THR A 58 -0.49 39.49 -9.98
CA THR A 58 0.51 40.18 -10.84
C THR A 58 1.92 39.57 -10.72
N ARG A 59 2.13 38.59 -9.85
CA ARG A 59 3.44 37.97 -9.59
C ARG A 59 3.56 36.63 -10.29
N GLU A 60 4.76 36.32 -10.77
CA GLU A 60 5.12 34.98 -11.22
C GLU A 60 5.91 34.27 -10.11
N VAL A 61 5.53 33.05 -9.78
CA VAL A 61 6.16 32.23 -8.74
C VAL A 61 6.57 30.87 -9.29
N ASP A 62 7.63 30.30 -8.74
CA ASP A 62 7.97 28.90 -8.97
C ASP A 62 7.02 28.02 -8.16
N ALA A 63 6.25 27.19 -8.85
CA ALA A 63 5.41 26.17 -8.25
C ALA A 63 5.94 24.79 -8.64
N LYS A 64 5.85 23.84 -7.72
CA LYS A 64 6.18 22.43 -7.97
C LYS A 64 5.06 21.57 -7.42
N ILE A 65 4.48 20.74 -8.28
CA ILE A 65 3.50 19.74 -7.87
C ILE A 65 4.24 18.44 -7.60
N ARG A 66 3.92 17.80 -6.48
CA ARG A 66 4.38 16.45 -6.16
C ARG A 66 3.19 15.57 -5.89
N VAL A 67 3.13 14.48 -6.62
CA VAL A 67 2.08 13.50 -6.51
C VAL A 67 2.53 12.45 -5.48
N GLY A 68 1.77 12.31 -4.39
CA GLY A 68 2.16 11.47 -3.26
C GLY A 68 2.17 9.97 -3.57
N ALA A 69 2.98 9.19 -2.87
CA ALA A 69 3.08 7.74 -3.08
C ALA A 69 1.80 6.96 -2.71
N MET A 70 0.89 7.57 -1.95
CA MET A 70 -0.36 6.98 -1.50
C MET A 70 -1.56 7.62 -2.20
N ARG A 71 -2.64 6.84 -2.29
CA ARG A 71 -3.99 7.29 -2.64
C ARG A 71 -4.89 7.11 -1.42
N ARG A 72 -5.96 7.89 -1.34
CA ARG A 72 -6.97 7.75 -0.29
C ARG A 72 -8.19 7.02 -0.84
N PHE A 73 -8.55 5.92 -0.21
CA PHE A 73 -9.84 5.24 -0.36
C PHE A 73 -10.87 5.93 0.52
N SER A 74 -12.08 6.16 0.00
CA SER A 74 -13.21 6.69 0.77
C SER A 74 -14.52 6.21 0.15
N ALA A 75 -15.01 5.07 0.63
CA ALA A 75 -16.28 4.47 0.24
C ALA A 75 -16.75 3.50 1.32
N GLY A 76 -18.04 3.12 1.28
CA GLY A 76 -18.58 2.15 2.23
C GLY A 76 -18.39 2.55 3.71
N GLY A 77 -18.55 3.83 4.03
CA GLY A 77 -18.39 4.34 5.39
C GLY A 77 -17.00 4.09 6.02
N VAL A 78 -15.96 3.86 5.22
CA VAL A 78 -14.57 3.83 5.70
C VAL A 78 -13.67 4.68 4.82
N SER A 79 -12.53 5.08 5.38
CA SER A 79 -11.48 5.80 4.70
C SER A 79 -10.12 5.28 5.14
N PHE A 80 -9.18 5.15 4.22
CA PHE A 80 -7.77 4.82 4.51
C PHE A 80 -6.87 5.16 3.33
N GLU A 81 -5.56 5.20 3.55
CA GLU A 81 -4.56 5.34 2.49
C GLU A 81 -4.02 3.97 2.03
N PHE A 82 -3.69 3.87 0.74
CA PHE A 82 -3.09 2.69 0.12
C PHE A 82 -2.08 3.09 -0.97
N PRO A 83 -1.10 2.23 -1.33
CA PRO A 83 -0.13 2.50 -2.38
C PRO A 83 -0.77 2.90 -3.71
N ARG A 84 -0.20 3.90 -4.39
CA ARG A 84 -0.80 4.52 -5.58
C ARG A 84 -0.92 3.57 -6.77
N ASP A 85 0.03 2.66 -6.90
CA ASP A 85 0.20 1.69 -7.97
C ASP A 85 -0.81 0.55 -7.93
N MET A 86 -1.54 0.37 -6.82
CA MET A 86 -2.61 -0.62 -6.76
C MET A 86 -3.75 -0.29 -7.72
N ALA A 87 -4.21 -1.32 -8.44
CA ALA A 87 -5.44 -1.29 -9.20
C ALA A 87 -6.64 -1.19 -8.25
N PHE A 88 -7.75 -0.61 -8.72
CA PHE A 88 -8.96 -0.44 -7.94
C PHE A 88 -10.16 -0.91 -8.74
N GLU A 89 -10.95 -1.78 -8.14
CA GLU A 89 -12.19 -2.32 -8.69
C GLU A 89 -13.32 -2.20 -7.67
N HIS A 90 -14.53 -1.98 -8.17
CA HIS A 90 -15.75 -1.97 -7.36
C HIS A 90 -16.78 -2.87 -8.04
N ASP A 91 -17.29 -3.84 -7.29
CA ASP A 91 -18.39 -4.69 -7.68
C ASP A 91 -19.51 -4.56 -6.64
N SER A 92 -20.75 -4.54 -7.11
CA SER A 92 -21.93 -4.45 -6.28
C SER A 92 -22.92 -5.49 -6.77
N GLN A 93 -23.11 -6.54 -5.98
CA GLN A 93 -24.02 -7.64 -6.30
C GLN A 93 -25.02 -7.85 -5.16
N GLN A 94 -26.31 -7.70 -5.49
CA GLN A 94 -27.42 -7.92 -4.56
C GLN A 94 -27.24 -7.16 -3.22
N ALA A 95 -26.96 -7.89 -2.14
CA ALA A 95 -26.83 -7.41 -0.77
C ALA A 95 -25.37 -7.15 -0.34
N VAL A 96 -24.42 -7.17 -1.28
CA VAL A 96 -22.99 -6.99 -1.00
C VAL A 96 -22.39 -5.93 -1.91
N GLU A 97 -21.72 -4.95 -1.31
CA GLU A 97 -20.82 -4.01 -1.99
C GLU A 97 -19.37 -4.44 -1.70
N MET A 98 -18.53 -4.52 -2.74
CA MET A 98 -17.15 -4.98 -2.65
C MET A 98 -16.21 -4.01 -3.36
N TRP A 99 -15.14 -3.64 -2.67
CA TRP A 99 -14.02 -2.91 -3.24
C TRP A 99 -12.77 -3.77 -3.16
N THR A 100 -12.08 -3.91 -4.29
CA THR A 100 -10.81 -4.64 -4.38
C THR A 100 -9.71 -3.66 -4.77
N LEU A 101 -8.64 -3.64 -3.99
CA LEU A 101 -7.41 -2.94 -4.31
C LEU A 101 -6.33 -4.00 -4.52
N ASP A 102 -5.82 -4.11 -5.74
CA ASP A 102 -4.92 -5.19 -6.15
C ASP A 102 -3.52 -4.65 -6.45
N GLY A 103 -2.53 -5.18 -5.74
CA GLY A 103 -1.12 -4.82 -5.82
C GLY A 103 -0.31 -5.86 -6.61
N SER A 104 1.01 -5.85 -6.44
CA SER A 104 1.86 -6.83 -7.13
C SER A 104 1.89 -8.19 -6.42
N ASP A 105 2.02 -8.17 -5.10
CA ASP A 105 2.07 -9.37 -4.26
C ASP A 105 1.02 -9.36 -3.14
N CYS A 106 0.11 -8.40 -3.14
CA CYS A 106 -0.92 -8.29 -2.11
C CYS A 106 -2.21 -7.65 -2.61
N ALA A 107 -3.29 -7.88 -1.88
CA ALA A 107 -4.59 -7.28 -2.15
C ALA A 107 -5.29 -6.86 -0.85
N ILE A 108 -6.09 -5.81 -0.95
CA ILE A 108 -7.06 -5.39 0.06
C ILE A 108 -8.44 -5.60 -0.54
N MET A 109 -9.30 -6.37 0.12
CA MET A 109 -10.72 -6.45 -0.25
C MET A 109 -11.56 -5.94 0.92
N PHE A 110 -12.47 -5.03 0.64
CA PHE A 110 -13.41 -4.52 1.63
C PHE A 110 -14.83 -4.81 1.16
N GLN A 111 -15.60 -5.49 2.01
CA GLN A 111 -16.94 -5.95 1.71
C GLN A 111 -17.92 -5.43 2.76
N ILE A 112 -19.07 -4.90 2.34
CA ILE A 112 -20.16 -4.50 3.22
C ILE A 112 -21.40 -5.29 2.86
N PHE A 113 -22.12 -5.73 3.88
CA PHE A 113 -23.27 -6.61 3.72
C PHE A 113 -24.54 -5.94 4.26
N ASP A 114 -25.64 -6.12 3.55
CA ASP A 114 -26.98 -5.75 3.99
C ASP A 114 -27.66 -6.95 4.68
N LEU A 115 -27.12 -7.34 5.83
CA LEU A 115 -27.63 -8.42 6.67
C LEU A 115 -27.29 -8.17 8.13
N ASP A 116 -28.05 -8.78 9.04
CA ASP A 116 -27.76 -8.76 10.48
C ASP A 116 -26.90 -9.98 10.84
N ALA A 117 -25.61 -9.75 11.06
CA ALA A 117 -24.66 -10.75 11.53
C ALA A 117 -23.60 -10.13 12.42
N GLU A 118 -23.02 -10.96 13.30
CA GLU A 118 -21.81 -10.58 14.02
C GLU A 118 -20.65 -10.44 13.01
N PRO A 119 -20.00 -9.26 12.90
CA PRO A 119 -18.85 -9.08 12.03
C PRO A 119 -17.75 -10.15 12.07
N ILE A 120 -17.36 -10.67 13.24
CA ILE A 120 -16.28 -11.66 13.33
C ILE A 120 -16.71 -13.03 12.78
N GLU A 121 -17.96 -13.40 12.98
CA GLU A 121 -18.53 -14.63 12.40
C GLU A 121 -18.68 -14.48 10.88
N LEU A 122 -19.08 -13.30 10.40
CA LEU A 122 -19.12 -13.00 8.98
C LEU A 122 -17.72 -13.07 8.34
N ALA A 123 -16.70 -12.49 8.99
CA ALA A 123 -15.32 -12.60 8.54
C ALA A 123 -14.83 -14.05 8.50
N ARG A 124 -15.28 -14.90 9.45
CA ARG A 124 -15.01 -16.33 9.45
C ARG A 124 -15.63 -17.02 8.24
N THR A 125 -16.91 -16.80 7.99
CA THR A 125 -17.62 -17.37 6.83
C THR A 125 -16.93 -16.99 5.53
N VAL A 126 -16.69 -15.69 5.32
CA VAL A 126 -16.03 -15.20 4.10
C VAL A 126 -14.64 -15.82 3.93
N LEU A 127 -13.84 -15.86 4.99
CA LEU A 127 -12.51 -16.46 4.93
C LEU A 127 -12.57 -17.96 4.65
N THR A 128 -13.43 -18.71 5.34
CA THR A 128 -13.59 -20.16 5.11
C THR A 128 -14.04 -20.46 3.69
N GLU A 129 -15.04 -19.75 3.16
CA GLU A 129 -15.50 -19.93 1.77
C GLU A 129 -14.39 -19.66 0.77
N MET A 130 -13.59 -18.61 0.98
CA MET A 130 -12.44 -18.31 0.15
C MET A 130 -11.38 -19.44 0.22
N LEU A 131 -11.08 -19.97 1.42
CA LEU A 131 -10.13 -21.07 1.60
C LEU A 131 -10.62 -22.38 0.98
N ASP A 132 -11.92 -22.65 1.05
CA ASP A 132 -12.56 -23.81 0.43
C ASP A 132 -12.55 -23.72 -1.10
N SER A 133 -12.75 -22.51 -1.65
CA SER A 133 -12.70 -22.28 -3.10
C SER A 133 -11.35 -22.63 -3.74
N VAL A 134 -10.27 -22.54 -2.96
CA VAL A 134 -8.91 -22.90 -3.39
C VAL A 134 -8.49 -24.30 -2.90
N GLY A 135 -9.39 -25.06 -2.28
CA GLY A 135 -9.15 -26.41 -1.80
C GLY A 135 -8.14 -26.49 -0.64
N ALA A 136 -7.93 -25.40 0.10
CA ALA A 136 -6.98 -25.37 1.21
C ALA A 136 -7.54 -26.02 2.48
N GLY A 137 -8.86 -25.90 2.73
CA GLY A 137 -9.57 -26.52 3.85
C GLY A 137 -8.96 -26.24 5.23
N SER A 138 -8.20 -25.15 5.38
CA SER A 138 -7.50 -24.82 6.62
C SER A 138 -8.39 -24.03 7.56
N GLU A 139 -8.39 -24.40 8.85
CA GLU A 139 -9.17 -23.67 9.84
C GLU A 139 -8.52 -22.31 10.15
N PRO A 140 -9.26 -21.18 10.05
CA PRO A 140 -8.73 -19.89 10.42
C PRO A 140 -8.39 -19.80 11.91
N ARG A 141 -7.20 -19.29 12.21
CA ARG A 141 -6.78 -19.00 13.60
C ARG A 141 -7.17 -17.60 14.01
N GLU A 142 -7.54 -17.41 15.26
CA GLU A 142 -7.76 -16.08 15.82
C GLU A 142 -6.45 -15.27 15.88
N THR A 143 -6.56 -13.98 15.60
CA THR A 143 -5.48 -13.01 15.65
C THR A 143 -6.03 -11.61 15.92
N LYS A 144 -5.17 -10.60 15.84
CA LYS A 144 -5.53 -9.19 15.89
C LYS A 144 -4.89 -8.44 14.73
N ILE A 145 -5.53 -7.35 14.33
CA ILE A 145 -4.99 -6.36 13.40
C ILE A 145 -5.10 -4.95 14.00
N SER A 146 -4.18 -4.06 13.65
CA SER A 146 -4.21 -2.64 14.02
C SER A 146 -4.80 -1.82 12.87
N LEU A 147 -5.89 -1.10 13.12
CA LEU A 147 -6.56 -0.22 12.15
C LEU A 147 -6.83 1.12 12.85
N GLY A 148 -6.35 2.23 12.29
CA GLY A 148 -6.52 3.56 12.89
C GLY A 148 -5.99 3.65 14.32
N GLY A 149 -4.87 2.97 14.60
CA GLY A 149 -4.25 2.83 15.92
C GLY A 149 -5.05 2.01 16.94
N LYS A 150 -6.13 1.32 16.52
CA LYS A 150 -6.96 0.48 17.39
C LYS A 150 -6.77 -0.99 17.05
N SER A 151 -6.82 -1.84 18.07
CA SER A 151 -6.74 -3.29 17.89
C SER A 151 -8.13 -3.88 17.62
N HIS A 152 -8.24 -4.64 16.56
CA HIS A 152 -9.47 -5.34 16.14
C HIS A 152 -9.25 -6.85 16.15
N ALA A 153 -10.30 -7.60 16.52
CA ALA A 153 -10.32 -9.05 16.36
C ALA A 153 -10.28 -9.40 14.87
N ALA A 154 -9.49 -10.42 14.53
CA ALA A 154 -9.32 -10.88 13.16
C ALA A 154 -9.05 -12.38 13.14
N LEU A 155 -9.10 -12.94 11.95
CA LEU A 155 -8.78 -14.32 11.65
C LEU A 155 -7.62 -14.33 10.66
N ALA A 156 -6.71 -15.29 10.79
CA ALA A 156 -5.63 -15.48 9.85
C ALA A 156 -5.60 -16.91 9.33
N SER A 157 -5.19 -17.08 8.09
CA SER A 157 -4.85 -18.37 7.53
C SER A 157 -3.56 -18.29 6.72
N LYS A 158 -2.89 -19.43 6.59
CA LYS A 158 -1.77 -19.62 5.67
C LYS A 158 -2.15 -20.74 4.74
N VAL A 159 -2.09 -20.49 3.44
CA VAL A 159 -2.46 -21.47 2.42
C VAL A 159 -1.42 -21.52 1.32
N ARG A 160 -1.38 -22.64 0.61
CA ARG A 160 -0.57 -22.77 -0.59
C ARG A 160 -1.49 -22.90 -1.79
N VAL A 161 -1.47 -21.91 -2.67
CA VAL A 161 -2.31 -21.87 -3.89
C VAL A 161 -1.38 -21.81 -5.08
N SER A 162 -1.53 -22.74 -6.03
CA SER A 162 -0.72 -22.80 -7.25
C SER A 162 0.80 -22.78 -7.02
N GLY A 163 1.26 -23.35 -5.89
CA GLY A 163 2.67 -23.42 -5.52
C GLY A 163 3.21 -22.20 -4.76
N PHE A 164 2.39 -21.16 -4.55
CA PHE A 164 2.75 -19.98 -3.77
C PHE A 164 2.15 -20.04 -2.38
N ASP A 165 2.95 -19.67 -1.38
CA ASP A 165 2.44 -19.48 -0.02
C ASP A 165 1.70 -18.14 0.05
N GLN A 166 0.52 -18.14 0.65
CA GLN A 166 -0.29 -16.95 0.85
C GLN A 166 -0.65 -16.81 2.32
N ASN A 167 -0.51 -15.60 2.85
CA ASN A 167 -1.07 -15.21 4.13
C ASN A 167 -2.36 -14.46 3.88
N VAL A 168 -3.43 -14.84 4.56
CA VAL A 168 -4.70 -14.11 4.51
C VAL A 168 -5.12 -13.71 5.90
N VAL A 169 -5.57 -12.47 6.06
CA VAL A 169 -6.15 -11.93 7.29
C VAL A 169 -7.54 -11.38 7.00
N ALA A 170 -8.56 -11.83 7.72
CA ALA A 170 -9.92 -11.32 7.65
C ALA A 170 -10.28 -10.61 8.96
N CYS A 171 -10.79 -9.39 8.88
CA CYS A 171 -11.23 -8.61 10.03
C CYS A 171 -12.68 -8.21 9.86
N GLY A 172 -13.52 -8.61 10.82
CA GLY A 172 -14.90 -8.17 10.91
C GLY A 172 -15.00 -6.78 11.54
N LEU A 173 -15.77 -5.89 10.93
CA LEU A 173 -16.02 -4.53 11.38
C LEU A 173 -17.52 -4.19 11.35
N ASN A 174 -17.93 -3.21 12.13
CA ASN A 174 -19.23 -2.55 11.98
C ASN A 174 -19.03 -1.19 11.34
N VAL A 175 -19.74 -0.94 10.24
CA VAL A 175 -19.87 0.37 9.62
C VAL A 175 -21.32 0.84 9.79
N GLY A 176 -21.52 1.71 10.77
CA GLY A 176 -22.87 2.03 11.25
C GLY A 176 -23.55 0.76 11.78
N LYS A 177 -24.67 0.36 11.16
CA LYS A 177 -25.40 -0.88 11.48
C LYS A 177 -25.08 -2.05 10.56
N ARG A 178 -24.25 -1.84 9.53
CA ARG A 178 -23.94 -2.86 8.53
C ARG A 178 -22.64 -3.57 8.92
N PRO A 179 -22.62 -4.91 8.97
CA PRO A 179 -21.39 -5.64 9.15
C PRO A 179 -20.56 -5.56 7.87
N ALA A 180 -19.25 -5.52 8.05
CA ALA A 180 -18.27 -5.42 6.98
C ALA A 180 -17.09 -6.36 7.24
N VAL A 181 -16.41 -6.77 6.17
CA VAL A 181 -15.21 -7.59 6.23
C VAL A 181 -14.08 -6.90 5.46
N LEU A 182 -12.96 -6.69 6.14
CA LEU A 182 -11.69 -6.31 5.53
C LEU A 182 -10.81 -7.55 5.40
N LEU A 183 -10.45 -7.91 4.17
CA LEU A 183 -9.51 -8.98 3.85
C LEU A 183 -8.20 -8.39 3.37
N LEU A 184 -7.10 -8.89 3.91
CA LEU A 184 -5.74 -8.63 3.44
C LEU A 184 -5.14 -9.94 2.95
N THR A 185 -4.77 -10.00 1.68
CA THR A 185 -4.17 -11.16 1.05
C THR A 185 -2.74 -10.81 0.66
N GLU A 186 -1.79 -11.69 0.96
CA GLU A 186 -0.37 -11.52 0.64
C GLU A 186 0.15 -12.81 0.04
N ILE A 187 0.80 -12.72 -1.12
CA ILE A 187 1.58 -13.78 -1.74
C ILE A 187 3.02 -13.66 -1.23
N VAL A 188 3.51 -14.70 -0.59
CA VAL A 188 4.88 -14.74 -0.07
C VAL A 188 5.81 -15.25 -1.17
N ASP A 189 6.67 -14.38 -1.68
CA ASP A 189 7.74 -14.78 -2.59
C ASP A 189 8.73 -15.71 -1.86
N PRO A 190 8.91 -16.96 -2.31
CA PRO A 190 9.81 -17.91 -1.65
C PRO A 190 11.29 -17.53 -1.76
N SER A 191 11.67 -16.69 -2.71
CA SER A 191 13.05 -16.29 -2.97
C SER A 191 13.49 -15.09 -2.13
N THR A 192 12.62 -14.11 -1.96
CA THR A 192 12.91 -12.88 -1.20
C THR A 192 12.33 -12.91 0.20
N GLY A 193 11.29 -13.71 0.44
CA GLY A 193 10.47 -13.65 1.65
C GLY A 193 9.84 -12.25 1.85
N SER A 194 9.82 -11.43 0.81
CA SER A 194 9.47 -10.02 0.90
C SER A 194 7.98 -9.87 1.14
N ALA A 195 7.68 -8.97 2.07
CA ALA A 195 6.34 -8.54 2.49
C ALA A 195 6.28 -7.00 2.44
N ALA A 196 7.11 -6.36 1.61
CA ALA A 196 7.32 -4.91 1.67
C ALA A 196 6.05 -4.13 1.32
N GLU A 197 5.32 -4.55 0.28
CA GLU A 197 4.06 -3.94 -0.14
C GLU A 197 2.99 -4.13 0.94
N MET A 198 2.78 -5.38 1.40
CA MET A 198 1.86 -5.68 2.50
C MET A 198 2.23 -4.94 3.80
N LYS A 199 3.51 -4.76 4.10
CA LYS A 199 3.95 -3.95 5.26
C LYS A 199 3.53 -2.49 5.07
N ALA A 200 3.77 -1.90 3.91
CA ALA A 200 3.35 -0.53 3.63
C ALA A 200 1.84 -0.35 3.75
N ILE A 201 1.06 -1.32 3.26
CA ILE A 201 -0.40 -1.34 3.43
C ILE A 201 -0.80 -1.41 4.90
N ARG A 202 -0.20 -2.31 5.69
CA ARG A 202 -0.50 -2.43 7.12
C ARG A 202 -0.15 -1.16 7.90
N ASP A 203 1.03 -0.59 7.64
CA ASP A 203 1.44 0.68 8.25
C ASP A 203 0.44 1.81 7.89
N ALA A 204 -0.01 1.86 6.63
CA ALA A 204 -0.98 2.85 6.17
C ALA A 204 -2.36 2.66 6.80
N LEU A 205 -2.87 1.43 6.86
CA LEU A 205 -4.14 1.11 7.53
C LEU A 205 -4.07 1.42 9.03
N GLU A 206 -2.98 1.07 9.70
CA GLU A 206 -2.77 1.42 11.10
C GLU A 206 -2.80 2.95 11.31
N ALA A 207 -2.17 3.72 10.42
CA ALA A 207 -2.08 5.16 10.58
C ALA A 207 -3.33 5.93 10.15
N THR A 208 -4.08 5.45 9.15
CA THR A 208 -5.07 6.26 8.41
C THR A 208 -6.47 5.66 8.36
N PHE A 209 -6.68 4.44 8.84
CA PHE A 209 -7.99 3.82 8.78
C PHE A 209 -8.99 4.51 9.72
N GLU A 210 -10.11 4.91 9.15
CA GLU A 210 -11.19 5.61 9.83
C GLU A 210 -12.52 5.00 9.40
N ILE A 211 -13.41 4.76 10.36
CA ILE A 211 -14.83 4.51 10.07
C ILE A 211 -15.47 5.89 10.00
N VAL A 212 -15.99 6.24 8.83
CA VAL A 212 -16.64 7.51 8.54
C VAL A 212 -18.14 7.29 8.60
N ASP A 213 -18.83 8.00 9.49
CA ASP A 213 -20.29 8.01 9.51
C ASP A 213 -20.79 8.59 8.18
N ASP A 214 -21.34 7.74 7.32
CA ASP A 214 -21.86 8.14 6.00
C ASP A 214 -23.31 8.67 6.08
N GLY A 215 -23.87 8.77 7.30
CA GLY A 215 -25.20 9.33 7.55
C GLY A 215 -26.35 8.55 6.91
N ARG A 216 -26.09 7.29 6.49
CA ARG A 216 -27.09 6.39 5.91
C ARG A 216 -27.63 5.39 6.93
#